data_AF-A0A3D0J0G1-F1
#
_entry.id   AF-A0A3D0J0G1-F1
#
_cell.length_a   1.000
_cell.length_b   1.000
_cell.length_c   1.000
_cell.angle_alpha   90.00
_cell.angle_beta   90.00
_cell.angle_gamma   90.00
#
_symmetry.space_group_name_H-M   'P 1'
#
loop_
_entity.id
_entity.type
_entity.pdbx_description
1 polymer ?
#
loop_
_entity_poly.entity_id
_entity_poly.type
_entity_poly.pdbx_seq_one_letter_code
_entity_poly.pdbx_strand_id
1 'polypeptide(L)'
;PFSGWYMETEIGARNFADENRYHLLPEIARRLRLDTSRPTTLWKDRALVELNRAVLHSFAQAKVRMIDHHSATASHLRFEEDEAQAGRPVFGRWDWLIPPLSGSLTKLWPRSYNPTEFSPNFLTQKRLY
;
A
#
# COMPACT_ATOMS: atom_id res chain seq x y z
N PRO A 1 8.56 18.95 8.86
CA PRO A 1 8.14 18.42 7.54
C PRO A 1 9.01 17.21 7.21
N PHE A 2 8.45 16.13 6.67
CA PHE A 2 9.19 14.92 6.28
C PHE A 2 8.61 14.37 4.96
N SER A 3 9.43 13.66 4.18
CA SER A 3 9.00 13.04 2.92
C SER A 3 9.84 11.80 2.61
N GLY A 4 9.22 10.84 1.94
CA GLY A 4 9.87 9.69 1.32
C GLY A 4 9.49 9.58 -0.16
N TRP A 5 9.41 8.35 -0.66
CA TRP A 5 8.79 8.01 -1.95
C TRP A 5 7.56 7.16 -1.71
N TYR A 6 6.62 7.17 -2.66
CA TYR A 6 5.40 6.37 -2.58
C TYR A 6 5.69 4.87 -2.72
N MET A 7 4.93 4.07 -1.98
CA MET A 7 4.56 2.71 -2.37
C MET A 7 3.38 2.79 -3.35
N GLU A 8 3.41 2.02 -4.43
CA GLU A 8 2.43 2.10 -5.52
C GLU A 8 0.97 1.99 -5.06
N THR A 9 0.69 1.13 -4.08
CA THR A 9 -0.67 0.88 -3.56
C THR A 9 -1.26 2.10 -2.88
N GLU A 10 -0.46 3.03 -2.37
CA GLU A 10 -0.94 4.32 -1.86
C GLU A 10 -1.61 5.15 -2.95
N ILE A 11 -1.10 5.07 -4.19
CA ILE A 11 -1.66 5.76 -5.34
C ILE A 11 -2.73 4.90 -6.01
N GLY A 12 -2.34 3.72 -6.49
CA GLY A 12 -3.19 2.88 -7.32
C GLY A 12 -4.36 2.26 -6.56
N ALA A 13 -4.14 1.82 -5.32
CA ALA A 13 -5.15 1.12 -4.53
C ALA A 13 -5.90 1.98 -3.51
N ARG A 14 -5.42 3.20 -3.21
CA ARG A 14 -6.08 4.13 -2.29
C ARG A 14 -6.48 5.42 -2.98
N ASN A 15 -5.52 6.28 -3.32
CA ASN A 15 -5.83 7.60 -3.89
C ASN A 15 -6.74 7.52 -5.13
N PHE A 16 -6.44 6.62 -6.07
CA PHE A 16 -7.20 6.48 -7.31
C PHE A 16 -8.41 5.54 -7.21
N ALA A 17 -8.36 4.53 -6.33
CA ALA A 17 -9.37 3.48 -6.31
C ALA A 17 -10.53 3.75 -5.32
N ASP A 18 -10.26 4.33 -4.16
CA ASP A 18 -11.26 4.53 -3.10
C ASP A 18 -12.48 5.31 -3.62
N GLU A 19 -13.70 4.87 -3.27
CA GLU A 19 -14.96 5.46 -3.76
C GLU A 19 -15.17 6.90 -3.26
N ASN A 20 -14.63 7.23 -2.09
CA ASN A 20 -14.62 8.58 -1.53
C ASN A 20 -13.40 9.42 -1.96
N ARG A 21 -12.62 8.94 -2.94
CA ARG A 21 -11.49 9.65 -3.54
C ARG A 21 -11.76 9.85 -5.03
N TYR A 22 -10.86 9.44 -5.92
CA TYR A 22 -11.05 9.62 -7.36
C TYR A 22 -11.96 8.55 -7.99
N HIS A 23 -12.20 7.42 -7.32
CA HIS A 23 -13.10 6.35 -7.77
C HIS A 23 -12.91 5.92 -9.24
N LEU A 24 -11.67 5.65 -9.66
CA LEU A 24 -11.35 5.38 -11.08
C LEU A 24 -11.61 3.94 -11.52
N LEU A 25 -11.89 3.00 -10.61
CA LEU A 25 -12.06 1.57 -10.97
C LEU A 25 -13.12 1.33 -12.06
N PRO A 26 -14.32 1.97 -12.05
CA PRO A 26 -15.30 1.80 -13.12
C PRO A 26 -14.78 2.25 -14.50
N GLU A 27 -14.02 3.35 -14.55
CA GLU A 27 -13.44 3.85 -15.81
C GLU A 27 -12.34 2.91 -16.32
N ILE A 28 -11.50 2.38 -15.43
CA ILE A 28 -10.49 1.38 -15.79
C ILE A 28 -11.16 0.11 -16.33
N ALA A 29 -12.21 -0.38 -15.65
CA ALA A 29 -12.96 -1.56 -16.09
C ALA A 29 -13.59 -1.35 -17.47
N ARG A 30 -14.15 -0.17 -17.73
CA ARG A 30 -14.70 0.21 -19.04
C ARG A 30 -13.64 0.19 -20.14
N ARG A 31 -12.46 0.77 -19.89
CA ARG A 31 -11.34 0.80 -20.85
C ARG A 31 -10.79 -0.59 -21.14
N LEU A 32 -10.78 -1.45 -20.13
CA LEU A 32 -10.39 -2.86 -20.24
C LEU A 32 -11.51 -3.77 -20.78
N ARG A 33 -12.71 -3.22 -21.02
CA ARG A 33 -13.90 -3.96 -21.49
C ARG A 33 -14.25 -5.15 -20.57
N LEU A 34 -14.15 -4.95 -19.25
CA LEU A 34 -14.50 -5.96 -18.26
C LEU A 34 -16.02 -6.04 -18.09
N ASP A 35 -16.53 -7.24 -17.78
CA ASP A 35 -17.91 -7.42 -17.36
C ASP A 35 -18.09 -6.91 -15.93
N THR A 36 -18.75 -5.76 -15.77
CA THR A 36 -19.03 -5.15 -14.46
C THR A 36 -20.40 -5.51 -13.89
N SER A 37 -21.12 -6.47 -14.50
CA SER A 37 -22.52 -6.78 -14.16
C SER A 37 -22.68 -7.41 -12.78
N ARG A 38 -21.67 -8.15 -12.29
CA ARG A 38 -21.75 -8.91 -11.04
C ARG A 38 -20.41 -8.91 -10.29
N PRO A 39 -20.40 -8.93 -8.95
CA PRO A 39 -19.16 -9.00 -8.15
C PRO A 39 -18.30 -10.25 -8.43
N THR A 40 -18.92 -11.39 -8.76
CA THR A 40 -18.22 -12.67 -9.01
C THR A 40 -17.32 -12.66 -10.24
N THR A 41 -17.45 -11.65 -11.11
CA THR A 41 -16.52 -11.42 -12.23
C THR A 41 -15.15 -10.92 -11.75
N LEU A 42 -15.05 -10.46 -10.49
CA LEU A 42 -13.87 -9.86 -9.89
C LEU A 42 -13.33 -8.67 -10.71
N TRP A 43 -14.24 -7.92 -11.35
CA TRP A 43 -13.85 -6.80 -12.20
C TRP A 43 -13.12 -5.70 -11.41
N LYS A 44 -13.49 -5.47 -10.14
CA LYS A 44 -12.82 -4.49 -9.28
C LYS A 44 -11.38 -4.92 -9.02
N ASP A 45 -11.16 -6.18 -8.67
CA ASP A 45 -9.84 -6.77 -8.41
C ASP A 45 -8.96 -6.70 -9.68
N ARG A 46 -9.52 -7.08 -10.83
CA ARG A 46 -8.80 -7.02 -12.12
C ARG A 46 -8.43 -5.58 -12.48
N ALA A 47 -9.36 -4.63 -12.36
CA ALA A 47 -9.11 -3.22 -12.62
C ALA A 47 -8.06 -2.63 -11.65
N LEU A 48 -8.13 -3.00 -10.37
CA LEU A 48 -7.21 -2.56 -9.32
C LEU A 48 -5.77 -3.02 -9.61
N VAL A 49 -5.58 -4.28 -10.01
CA VAL A 49 -4.27 -4.80 -10.40
C VAL A 49 -3.70 -4.02 -11.59
N GLU A 50 -4.48 -3.84 -12.65
CA GLU A 50 -4.00 -3.12 -13.84
C GLU A 50 -3.72 -1.63 -13.55
N LEU A 51 -4.50 -1.00 -12.66
CA LEU A 51 -4.25 0.36 -12.21
C LEU A 51 -2.93 0.49 -11.44
N ASN A 52 -2.63 -0.44 -10.52
CA ASN A 52 -1.35 -0.44 -9.80
C ASN A 52 -0.16 -0.71 -10.73
N ARG A 53 -0.31 -1.60 -11.72
CA ARG A 53 0.70 -1.83 -12.76
C ARG A 53 0.96 -0.57 -13.58
N ALA A 54 -0.09 0.16 -13.96
CA ALA A 54 0.03 1.40 -14.70
C ALA A 54 0.75 2.50 -13.89
N VAL A 55 0.48 2.59 -12.58
CA VAL A 55 1.18 3.50 -11.67
C VAL A 55 2.68 3.19 -11.63
N LEU A 56 3.06 1.94 -11.34
CA LEU A 56 4.47 1.52 -11.32
C LEU A 56 5.16 1.80 -12.66
N HIS A 57 4.51 1.43 -13.77
CA HIS A 57 5.03 1.63 -15.12
C HIS A 57 5.29 3.12 -15.40
N SER A 58 4.32 3.98 -15.08
CA SER A 58 4.42 5.42 -15.36
C SER A 58 5.52 6.09 -14.56
N PHE A 59 5.66 5.75 -13.27
CA PHE A 59 6.74 6.26 -12.43
C PHE A 59 8.11 5.80 -12.91
N ALA A 60 8.23 4.53 -13.31
CA ALA A 60 9.45 4.00 -13.90
C ALA A 60 9.82 4.71 -15.22
N GLN A 61 8.86 4.92 -16.12
CA GLN A 61 9.07 5.66 -17.37
C GLN A 61 9.50 7.11 -17.13
N ALA A 62 8.91 7.77 -16.13
CA ALA A 62 9.27 9.12 -15.74
C ALA A 62 10.57 9.20 -14.91
N LYS A 63 11.21 8.07 -14.61
CA LYS A 63 12.40 7.98 -13.74
C LYS A 63 12.17 8.59 -12.35
N VAL A 64 10.95 8.49 -11.83
CA VAL A 64 10.59 8.92 -10.48
C VAL A 64 10.59 7.71 -9.55
N ARG A 65 11.24 7.85 -8.39
CA ARG A 65 11.37 6.75 -7.43
C ARG A 65 10.01 6.35 -6.85
N MET A 66 9.76 5.05 -6.85
CA MET A 66 8.60 4.38 -6.25
C MET A 66 9.02 2.96 -5.87
N ILE A 67 8.30 2.35 -4.94
CA ILE A 67 8.47 0.95 -4.57
C ILE A 67 7.16 0.18 -4.73
N ASP A 68 7.21 -1.08 -5.12
CA ASP A 68 6.06 -1.97 -5.10
C ASP A 68 5.85 -2.59 -3.71
N HIS A 69 4.63 -3.02 -3.41
CA HIS A 69 4.30 -3.57 -2.09
C HIS A 69 5.05 -4.87 -1.74
N HIS A 70 5.44 -5.70 -2.72
CA HIS A 70 6.23 -6.90 -2.42
C HIS A 70 7.65 -6.53 -1.97
N SER A 71 8.30 -5.60 -2.68
CA SER A 71 9.61 -5.08 -2.29
C SER A 71 9.57 -4.30 -0.98
N ALA A 72 8.52 -3.49 -0.76
CA ALA A 72 8.35 -2.72 0.47
C ALA A 72 8.19 -3.64 1.69
N THR A 73 7.34 -4.66 1.58
CA THR A 73 7.18 -5.64 2.67
C THR A 73 8.44 -6.48 2.89
N ALA A 74 9.17 -6.86 1.85
CA ALA A 74 10.48 -7.51 1.99
C ALA A 74 11.50 -6.62 2.71
N SER A 75 11.53 -5.33 2.40
CA SER A 75 12.37 -4.34 3.10
C SER A 75 11.97 -4.20 4.58
N HIS A 76 10.68 -4.28 4.90
CA HIS A 76 10.21 -4.24 6.29
C HIS A 76 10.69 -5.47 7.07
N LEU A 77 10.63 -6.66 6.48
CA LEU A 77 11.16 -7.87 7.11
C LEU A 77 12.66 -7.76 7.40
N ARG A 78 13.41 -7.13 6.50
CA ARG A 78 14.83 -6.87 6.74
C ARG A 78 15.05 -5.93 7.92
N PHE A 79 14.24 -4.86 8.01
CA PHE A 79 14.25 -3.99 9.18
C PHE A 79 13.98 -4.78 10.47
N GLU A 80 13.04 -5.73 10.47
CA GLU A 80 12.79 -6.56 11.65
C GLU A 80 13.99 -7.45 12.03
N GLU A 81 14.70 -8.01 11.04
CA GLU A 81 15.95 -8.76 11.27
C GLU A 81 17.03 -7.87 11.89
N ASP A 82 17.20 -6.66 11.38
CA ASP A 82 18.22 -5.72 11.85
C ASP A 82 17.92 -5.23 13.29
N GLU A 83 16.65 -4.97 13.62
CA GLU A 83 16.22 -4.64 14.98
C GLU A 83 16.45 -5.80 15.96
N ALA A 84 16.12 -7.03 15.55
CA ALA A 84 16.35 -8.22 16.36
C ALA A 84 17.84 -8.45 16.64
N GLN A 85 18.71 -8.27 15.64
CA GLN A 85 20.18 -8.35 15.83
C GLN A 85 20.69 -7.28 16.80
N ALA A 86 20.06 -6.12 16.82
CA ALA A 86 20.38 -5.06 17.77
C ALA A 86 19.67 -5.20 19.14
N GLY A 87 18.94 -6.31 19.37
CA GLY A 87 18.23 -6.57 20.63
C GLY A 87 17.03 -5.65 20.87
N ARG A 88 16.47 -5.04 19.82
CA ARG A 88 15.31 -4.15 19.91
C ARG A 88 14.04 -4.84 19.41
N PRO A 89 12.92 -4.73 20.14
CA PRO A 89 11.63 -5.21 19.66
C PRO A 89 11.05 -4.28 18.60
N VAL A 90 10.29 -4.85 17.66
CA VAL A 90 9.55 -4.09 16.65
C VAL A 90 8.11 -3.85 17.10
N PHE A 91 7.70 -2.59 17.06
CA PHE A 91 6.33 -2.15 17.30
C PHE A 91 5.71 -1.68 15.99
N GLY A 92 4.41 -1.88 15.84
CA GLY A 92 3.73 -1.55 14.59
C GLY A 92 2.24 -1.83 14.64
N ARG A 93 1.55 -1.20 13.69
CA ARG A 93 0.13 -1.41 13.44
C ARG A 93 -0.04 -2.30 12.22
N TRP A 94 -0.42 -3.55 12.43
CA TRP A 94 -0.54 -4.54 11.36
C TRP A 94 -1.47 -4.07 10.24
N ASP A 95 -2.59 -3.41 10.58
CA ASP A 95 -3.58 -2.87 9.65
C ASP A 95 -3.03 -1.77 8.73
N TRP A 96 -1.91 -1.14 9.09
CA TRP A 96 -1.20 -0.16 8.25
C TRP A 96 0.00 -0.75 7.52
N LEU A 97 0.60 -1.82 8.05
CA LEU A 97 1.77 -2.49 7.45
C LEU A 97 1.36 -3.40 6.30
N ILE A 98 0.19 -4.03 6.39
CA ILE A 98 -0.30 -4.92 5.34
C ILE A 98 -0.78 -4.12 4.12
N PRO A 99 -0.33 -4.43 2.88
CA PRO A 99 -0.77 -3.67 1.73
C PRO A 99 -2.23 -3.99 1.40
N PRO A 100 -2.99 -2.99 0.87
CA PRO A 100 -4.42 -3.14 0.57
C PRO A 100 -4.68 -4.00 -0.68
N LEU A 101 -3.65 -4.30 -1.46
CA LEU A 101 -3.69 -5.23 -2.59
C LEU A 101 -2.80 -6.43 -2.26
N SER A 102 -3.34 -7.65 -2.41
CA SER A 102 -2.58 -8.89 -2.25
C SER A 102 -1.85 -9.03 -0.91
N GLY A 103 -2.40 -8.48 0.18
CA GLY A 103 -1.79 -8.53 1.51
C GLY A 103 -1.38 -9.95 1.94
N SER A 104 -2.23 -10.93 1.70
CA SER A 104 -1.97 -12.35 2.02
C SER A 104 -0.82 -12.99 1.23
N LEU A 105 -0.36 -12.36 0.14
CA LEU A 105 0.82 -12.79 -0.62
C LEU A 105 2.13 -12.26 -0.03
N THR A 106 2.07 -11.46 1.04
CA THR A 106 3.24 -10.94 1.74
C THR A 106 3.53 -11.77 2.99
N LYS A 107 4.81 -11.82 3.41
CA LYS A 107 5.20 -12.50 4.66
C LYS A 107 4.80 -11.72 5.93
N LEU A 108 4.17 -10.55 5.79
CA LEU A 108 3.59 -9.79 6.90
C LEU A 108 2.22 -10.33 7.31
N TRP A 109 1.50 -10.99 6.39
CA TRP A 109 0.15 -11.47 6.65
C TRP A 109 0.00 -12.34 7.91
N PRO A 110 0.85 -13.34 8.18
CA PRO A 110 0.72 -14.18 9.37
C PRO A 110 1.28 -13.53 10.65
N ARG A 111 1.85 -12.33 10.60
CA ARG A 111 2.51 -11.68 11.75
C ARG A 111 1.51 -10.92 12.60
N SER A 112 1.84 -10.75 13.87
CA SER A 112 1.18 -9.81 14.78
C SER A 112 2.20 -8.80 15.29
N TYR A 113 1.76 -7.55 15.50
CA TYR A 113 2.60 -6.47 15.97
C TYR A 113 1.97 -5.83 17.20
N ASN A 114 2.81 -5.44 18.15
CA ASN A 114 2.38 -4.65 19.28
C ASN A 114 2.24 -3.17 18.84
N PRO A 115 1.05 -2.55 18.95
CA PRO A 115 0.81 -1.18 18.49
C PRO A 115 1.26 -0.10 19.50
N THR A 116 2.00 -0.47 20.55
CA THR A 116 2.51 0.49 21.54
C THR A 116 3.43 1.51 20.88
N GLU A 117 3.15 2.79 21.09
CA GLU A 117 3.95 3.90 20.56
C GLU A 117 4.92 4.42 21.64
N PHE A 118 6.16 4.71 21.24
CA PHE A 118 7.22 5.24 22.11
C PHE A 118 7.73 6.56 21.57
N SER A 119 8.17 7.46 22.45
CA SER A 119 8.90 8.66 22.02
C SER A 119 10.37 8.34 21.74
N PRO A 120 11.01 8.97 20.74
CA PRO A 120 10.47 9.98 19.81
C PRO A 120 9.55 9.37 18.71
N ASN A 121 8.43 10.05 18.40
CA ASN A 121 7.49 9.62 17.34
C ASN A 121 6.80 10.80 16.64
N PHE A 122 6.19 10.54 15.48
CA PHE A 122 5.27 11.46 14.82
C PHE A 122 3.87 11.31 15.40
N LEU A 123 3.31 12.42 15.89
CA LEU A 123 1.97 12.46 16.46
C LEU A 123 1.05 13.32 15.60
N THR A 124 -0.23 12.96 15.59
CA THR A 124 -1.25 13.82 14.99
C THR A 124 -1.45 15.07 15.84
N GLN A 125 -1.74 16.20 15.19
CA GLN A 125 -2.09 17.45 15.85
C GLN A 125 -3.42 17.96 15.30
N LYS A 126 -4.16 18.71 16.11
CA LYS A 126 -5.42 19.32 15.68
C LYS A 126 -5.14 20.25 14.49
N ARG A 127 -5.89 20.07 13.40
CA ARG A 127 -5.83 20.99 12.26
C ARG A 127 -6.31 22.37 12.71
N LEU A 128 -5.63 23.42 12.26
CA LEU A 128 -5.97 24.80 12.64
C LEU A 128 -7.28 25.29 12.01
N TYR A 129 -7.80 24.58 11.00
CA TYR A 129 -9.02 24.83 10.25
C TYR A 129 -9.65 23.49 9.84
#